data_AF-A0A6A4WSH6-F1
#
_entry.id   AF-A0A6A4WSH6-F1
#
_cell.length_a   1.000
_cell.length_b   1.000
_cell.length_c   1.000
_cell.angle_alpha   90.00
_cell.angle_beta   90.00
_cell.angle_gamma   90.00
#
_symmetry.space_group_name_H-M   'P 1'
#
loop_
_entity.id
_entity.type
_entity.pdbx_description
1 polymer ?
#
loop_
_entity_poly.entity_id
_entity_poly.type
_entity_poly.pdbx_seq_one_letter_code
_entity_poly.pdbx_strand_id
1 'polypeptide(L)'
;MASLVLKTLSIFLGLFFIFVGLTKITPKINAELHRELKREFVKYSKVIPFVKAYNIKIHSKQYRSFVGGLEISCGACLAFIPFKRMKQTANCLLLIMMLFTMYTHYAVGDRFERTAPSLVFLFMLVCRLIVDYQVQRQERAAADKTAPSAASATAAATAAGDGKSKKTE
;
A
#
# COMPACT_ATOMS: atom_id res chain seq x y z
N MET A 1 -0.63 -15.28 -14.86
CA MET A 1 0.80 -15.00 -14.60
C MET A 1 1.01 -13.76 -13.72
N ALA A 2 0.38 -12.61 -14.00
CA ALA A 2 0.54 -11.37 -13.20
C ALA A 2 0.24 -11.53 -11.70
N SER A 3 -0.74 -12.36 -11.32
CA SER A 3 -1.09 -12.61 -9.92
C SER A 3 0.02 -13.27 -9.10
N LEU A 4 0.84 -14.14 -9.72
CA LEU A 4 1.97 -14.79 -9.04
C LEU A 4 3.08 -13.77 -8.77
N VAL A 5 3.43 -12.97 -9.78
CA VAL A 5 4.44 -11.91 -9.66
C VAL A 5 4.05 -10.90 -8.58
N LEU A 6 2.79 -10.45 -8.58
CA LEU A 6 2.27 -9.57 -7.54
C LEU A 6 2.38 -10.21 -6.17
N LYS A 7 2.05 -11.50 -6.03
CA LYS A 7 2.12 -12.21 -4.74
C LYS A 7 3.56 -12.35 -4.25
N THR A 8 4.49 -12.74 -5.10
CA THR A 8 5.91 -12.85 -4.77
C THR A 8 6.51 -11.49 -4.40
N LEU A 9 6.24 -10.44 -5.21
CA LEU A 9 6.65 -9.07 -4.88
C LEU A 9 6.08 -8.63 -3.54
N SER A 10 4.84 -9.01 -3.22
CA SER A 10 4.21 -8.66 -1.94
C SER A 10 4.94 -9.22 -0.74
N ILE A 11 5.29 -10.50 -0.82
CA ILE A 11 5.97 -11.22 0.25
C ILE A 11 7.38 -10.66 0.40
N PHE A 12 8.10 -10.48 -0.71
CA PHE A 12 9.46 -9.91 -0.72
C PHE A 12 9.50 -8.51 -0.10
N LEU A 13 8.63 -7.60 -0.57
CA LEU A 13 8.51 -6.24 -0.02
C LEU A 13 8.11 -6.27 1.47
N GLY A 14 7.14 -7.10 1.85
CA GLY A 14 6.68 -7.20 3.24
C GLY A 14 7.79 -7.66 4.18
N LEU A 15 8.56 -8.68 3.81
CA LEU A 15 9.72 -9.13 4.57
C LEU A 15 10.82 -8.07 4.64
N PHE A 16 11.07 -7.37 3.54
CA PHE A 16 12.04 -6.29 3.51
C PHE A 16 11.65 -5.13 4.47
N PHE A 17 10.38 -4.75 4.48
CA PHE A 17 9.87 -3.71 5.40
C PHE A 17 9.93 -4.15 6.86
N ILE A 18 9.69 -5.43 7.16
CA ILE A 18 9.93 -5.98 8.50
C ILE A 18 11.39 -5.83 8.87
N PHE A 19 12.32 -6.20 7.99
CA PHE A 19 13.76 -6.09 8.25
C PHE A 19 14.18 -4.64 8.49
N VAL A 20 13.78 -3.70 7.62
CA VAL A 20 14.10 -2.28 7.80
C VAL A 20 13.48 -1.72 9.07
N GLY A 21 12.21 -2.00 9.35
CA GLY A 21 11.57 -1.55 10.59
C GLY A 21 12.24 -2.13 11.85
N LEU A 22 12.72 -3.38 11.78
CA LEU A 22 13.52 -3.97 12.86
C LEU A 22 14.85 -3.26 13.06
N THR A 23 15.54 -2.82 11.99
CA THR A 23 16.75 -1.98 12.14
C THR A 23 16.47 -0.64 12.82
N LYS A 24 15.27 -0.07 12.62
CA LYS A 24 14.85 1.17 13.30
C LYS A 24 14.66 0.99 14.81
N ILE A 25 14.11 -0.16 15.24
CA ILE A 25 13.81 -0.44 16.66
C ILE A 25 15.02 -1.04 17.37
N THR A 26 15.68 -2.01 16.75
CA THR A 26 16.64 -2.90 17.40
C THR A 26 18.08 -2.60 16.95
N PRO A 27 19.02 -2.33 17.87
CA PRO A 27 20.42 -2.07 17.53
C PRO A 27 21.22 -3.32 17.12
N LYS A 28 20.67 -4.52 17.32
CA LYS A 28 21.37 -5.81 17.13
C LYS A 28 21.58 -6.21 15.67
N ILE A 29 20.83 -5.64 14.72
CA ILE A 29 20.97 -5.99 13.29
C ILE A 29 22.17 -5.24 12.67
N ASN A 30 22.28 -3.94 12.93
CA ASN A 30 23.42 -3.13 12.50
C ASN A 30 23.58 -1.91 13.43
N ALA A 31 24.61 -1.96 14.28
CA ALA A 31 24.84 -0.93 15.30
C ALA A 31 25.25 0.42 14.69
N GLU A 32 25.94 0.41 13.56
CA GLU A 32 26.34 1.62 12.84
C GLU A 32 25.11 2.32 12.25
N LEU A 33 24.30 1.58 11.47
CA LEU A 33 23.05 2.07 10.91
C LEU A 33 22.10 2.58 12.01
N HIS A 34 22.01 1.88 13.14
CA HIS A 34 21.17 2.29 14.26
C HIS A 34 21.61 3.61 14.90
N ARG A 35 22.93 3.86 15.00
CA ARG A 35 23.47 5.15 15.49
C ARG A 35 23.21 6.27 14.50
N GLU A 36 23.33 6.00 13.21
CA GLU A 36 23.04 6.97 12.15
C GLU A 36 21.56 7.35 12.13
N LEU A 37 20.65 6.38 12.19
CA LEU A 37 19.21 6.63 12.31
C LEU A 37 18.90 7.47 13.55
N LYS A 38 19.54 7.19 14.69
CA LYS A 38 19.33 7.99 15.91
C LYS A 38 19.66 9.47 15.69
N ARG A 39 20.75 9.76 14.98
CA ARG A 39 21.16 11.14 14.62
C ARG A 39 20.18 11.78 13.65
N GLU A 40 19.74 11.04 12.64
CA GLU A 40 18.76 11.50 11.66
C GLU A 40 17.41 11.82 12.30
N PHE A 41 16.88 10.94 13.14
CA PHE A 41 15.60 11.13 13.80
C PHE A 41 15.57 12.36 14.73
N VAL A 42 16.73 12.81 15.24
CA VAL A 42 16.87 14.09 15.96
C VAL A 42 16.72 15.28 15.02
N LYS A 43 17.27 15.20 13.80
CA LYS A 43 17.07 16.23 12.77
C LYS A 43 15.61 16.21 12.29
N TYR A 44 15.05 15.02 12.07
CA TYR A 44 13.66 14.81 11.63
C TYR A 44 12.67 15.45 12.59
N SER A 45 12.83 15.26 13.90
CA SER A 45 11.95 15.90 14.89
C SER A 45 11.90 17.43 14.82
N LYS A 46 12.87 18.09 14.17
CA LYS A 46 12.87 19.55 13.98
C LYS A 46 12.17 20.00 12.69
N VAL A 47 12.09 19.13 11.69
CA VAL A 47 11.51 19.44 10.37
C VAL A 47 10.10 18.90 10.18
N ILE A 48 9.58 18.08 11.11
CA ILE A 48 8.20 17.62 11.05
C ILE A 48 7.25 18.83 11.08
N PRO A 49 6.46 19.07 10.01
CA PRO A 49 5.58 20.25 9.93
C PRO A 49 4.51 20.25 11.02
N PHE A 50 4.05 19.07 11.43
CA PHE A 50 3.11 18.89 12.54
C PHE A 50 3.66 19.33 13.90
N VAL A 51 4.95 19.10 14.16
CA VAL A 51 5.60 19.50 15.41
C VAL A 51 5.74 21.02 15.48
N LYS A 52 6.07 21.65 14.34
CA LYS A 52 6.12 23.11 14.24
C LYS A 52 4.73 23.74 14.38
N ALA A 53 3.71 23.15 13.75
CA ALA A 53 2.35 23.70 13.78
C ALA A 53 1.69 23.61 15.16
N TYR A 54 1.90 22.52 15.91
CA TYR A 54 1.26 22.29 17.22
C TYR A 54 2.19 22.55 18.44
N ASN A 55 3.45 22.96 18.22
CA ASN A 55 4.46 23.18 19.27
C ASN A 55 4.69 21.97 20.21
N ILE A 56 4.40 20.75 19.75
CA ILE A 56 4.52 19.52 20.57
C ILE A 56 5.97 19.04 20.53
N LYS A 57 6.63 18.97 21.69
CA LYS A 57 8.01 18.50 21.81
C LYS A 57 8.08 16.96 21.68
N ILE A 58 8.21 16.44 20.46
CA ILE A 58 8.30 14.99 20.22
C ILE A 58 9.70 14.48 20.53
N HIS A 59 9.79 13.48 21.42
CA HIS A 59 11.04 12.80 21.73
C HIS A 59 11.45 11.86 20.58
N SER A 60 12.63 12.07 19.97
CA SER A 60 13.08 11.36 18.77
C SER A 60 13.13 9.82 18.93
N LYS A 61 13.29 9.33 20.17
CA LYS A 61 13.22 7.89 20.50
C LYS A 61 11.84 7.29 20.22
N GLN A 62 10.76 8.00 20.60
CA GLN A 62 9.39 7.52 20.42
C GLN A 62 9.00 7.57 18.95
N TYR A 63 9.34 8.65 18.26
CA TYR A 63 9.06 8.81 16.83
C TYR A 63 9.71 7.68 16.00
N ARG A 64 10.99 7.36 16.24
CA ARG A 64 11.66 6.25 15.56
C ARG A 64 11.02 4.89 15.82
N SER A 65 10.66 4.63 17.08
CA SER A 65 10.01 3.37 17.46
C SER A 65 8.62 3.24 16.83
N PHE A 66 7.88 4.34 16.72
CA PHE A 66 6.55 4.36 16.11
C PHE A 66 6.62 4.11 14.60
N VAL A 67 7.49 4.82 13.88
CA VAL A 67 7.69 4.60 12.43
C VAL A 67 8.16 3.17 12.16
N GLY A 68 9.14 2.67 12.93
CA GLY A 68 9.62 1.29 12.79
C GLY A 68 8.54 0.24 13.10
N GLY A 69 7.71 0.48 14.11
CA GLY A 69 6.60 -0.43 14.46
C GLY A 69 5.51 -0.47 13.39
N LEU A 70 5.20 0.68 12.78
CA LEU A 70 4.26 0.77 11.67
C LEU A 70 4.78 0.05 10.43
N GLU A 71 6.08 0.17 10.12
CA GLU A 71 6.70 -0.56 9.01
C GLU A 71 6.66 -2.07 9.22
N ILE A 72 6.96 -2.56 10.42
CA ILE A 72 6.90 -3.99 10.73
C ILE A 72 5.47 -4.50 10.65
N SER A 73 4.52 -3.82 11.29
CA SER A 73 3.11 -4.26 11.30
C SER A 73 2.51 -4.24 9.90
N CYS A 74 2.76 -3.21 9.10
CA CYS A 74 2.27 -3.16 7.73
C CYS A 74 3.01 -4.12 6.80
N GLY A 75 4.32 -4.28 6.96
CA GLY A 75 5.11 -5.28 6.22
C GLY A 75 4.62 -6.70 6.49
N ALA A 76 4.32 -7.01 7.74
CA ALA A 76 3.70 -8.29 8.14
C ALA A 76 2.31 -8.46 7.55
N CYS A 77 1.47 -7.41 7.58
CA CYS A 77 0.17 -7.43 6.91
C CYS A 77 0.32 -7.68 5.40
N LEU A 78 1.31 -7.06 4.75
CA LEU A 78 1.55 -7.19 3.31
C LEU A 78 2.07 -8.59 2.92
N ALA A 79 2.90 -9.20 3.78
CA ALA A 79 3.48 -10.52 3.55
C ALA A 79 2.51 -11.67 3.85
N PHE A 80 1.90 -11.66 5.04
CA PHE A 80 1.18 -12.81 5.58
C PHE A 80 -0.33 -12.77 5.31
N ILE A 81 -0.94 -11.59 5.14
CA ILE A 81 -2.40 -11.51 5.01
C ILE A 81 -2.82 -11.70 3.54
N PRO A 82 -3.66 -12.71 3.21
CA PRO A 82 -4.13 -12.94 1.84
C PRO A 82 -5.35 -12.08 1.45
N PHE A 83 -5.97 -11.35 2.39
CA PHE A 83 -7.15 -10.52 2.13
C PHE A 83 -6.82 -9.31 1.25
N LYS A 84 -7.40 -9.24 0.03
CA LYS A 84 -7.18 -8.16 -0.95
C LYS A 84 -7.39 -6.75 -0.34
N ARG A 85 -8.47 -6.55 0.42
CA ARG A 85 -8.81 -5.24 1.02
C ARG A 85 -7.78 -4.77 2.05
N MET A 86 -7.40 -5.64 2.99
CA MET A 86 -6.42 -5.29 4.03
C MET A 86 -5.02 -5.09 3.44
N LYS A 87 -4.66 -5.87 2.41
CA LYS A 87 -3.41 -5.66 1.66
C LYS A 87 -3.35 -4.30 1.01
N GLN A 88 -4.46 -3.84 0.43
CA GLN A 88 -4.52 -2.52 -0.21
C GLN A 88 -4.37 -1.40 0.82
N THR A 89 -5.03 -1.51 1.98
CA THR A 89 -4.87 -0.54 3.08
C THR A 89 -3.45 -0.53 3.63
N ALA A 90 -2.84 -1.70 3.88
CA ALA A 90 -1.46 -1.80 4.33
C ALA A 90 -0.47 -1.22 3.31
N ASN A 91 -0.71 -1.45 2.01
CA ASN A 91 0.11 -0.89 0.93
C ASN A 91 -0.03 0.64 0.85
N CYS A 92 -1.24 1.19 0.96
CA CYS A 92 -1.47 2.64 1.04
C CYS A 92 -0.75 3.25 2.26
N LEU A 93 -0.86 2.62 3.44
CA LEU A 93 -0.21 3.13 4.65
C LEU A 93 1.32 3.11 4.53
N LEU A 94 1.89 2.02 3.99
CA LEU A 94 3.33 1.94 3.69
C LEU A 94 3.78 3.00 2.69
N LEU A 95 2.97 3.26 1.66
CA LEU A 95 3.27 4.26 0.65
C LEU A 95 3.27 5.67 1.24
N ILE A 96 2.29 6.00 2.09
CA ILE A 96 2.25 7.27 2.83
C ILE A 96 3.47 7.40 3.75
N MET A 97 3.85 6.34 4.46
CA MET A 97 5.03 6.32 5.32
C MET A 97 6.33 6.51 4.52
N MET A 98 6.44 5.92 3.33
CA MET A 98 7.59 6.12 2.44
C MET A 98 7.66 7.53 1.88
N LEU A 99 6.52 8.12 1.50
CA LEU A 99 6.45 9.52 1.09
C LEU A 99 6.85 10.46 2.23
N PHE A 100 6.37 10.19 3.45
CA PHE A 100 6.76 10.96 4.63
C PHE A 100 8.26 10.84 4.91
N THR A 101 8.81 9.62 4.81
CA THR A 101 10.24 9.36 4.98
C THR A 101 11.06 10.10 3.93
N MET A 102 10.63 10.07 2.67
CA MET A 102 11.26 10.80 1.56
C MET A 102 11.23 12.32 1.79
N TYR A 103 10.08 12.87 2.17
CA TYR A 103 9.94 14.29 2.51
C TYR A 103 10.89 14.69 3.64
N THR A 104 11.00 13.84 4.67
CA THR A 104 11.84 14.12 5.83
C THR A 104 13.34 14.11 5.46
N HIS A 105 13.77 13.16 4.62
CA HIS A 105 15.13 13.17 4.05
C HIS A 105 15.40 14.43 3.21
N TYR A 106 14.43 14.83 2.36
CA TYR A 106 14.54 16.04 1.56
C TYR A 106 14.65 17.29 2.45
N ALA A 107 13.83 17.40 3.49
CA ALA A 107 13.83 18.54 4.41
C ALA A 107 15.10 18.63 5.28
N VAL A 108 15.79 17.50 5.51
CA VAL A 108 17.08 17.47 6.23
C VAL A 108 18.28 17.64 5.30
N GLY A 109 18.10 17.48 4.00
CA GLY A 109 19.19 17.57 3.01
C GLY A 109 20.17 16.41 3.12
N ASP A 110 19.68 15.18 3.37
CA ASP A 110 20.54 13.99 3.40
C ASP A 110 21.11 13.67 2.01
N ARG A 111 22.28 13.00 1.97
CA ARG A 111 22.93 12.61 0.71
C ARG A 111 22.04 11.65 -0.08
N PHE A 112 22.00 11.82 -1.39
CA PHE A 112 21.18 11.01 -2.30
C PHE A 112 21.42 9.49 -2.15
N GLU A 113 22.66 9.09 -1.87
CA GLU A 113 23.05 7.69 -1.65
C GLU A 113 22.27 7.01 -0.52
N ARG A 114 21.91 7.77 0.53
CA ARG A 114 21.11 7.24 1.65
C ARG A 114 19.61 7.26 1.34
N THR A 115 19.18 8.13 0.46
CA THR A 115 17.78 8.26 0.02
C THR A 115 17.43 7.27 -1.10
N ALA A 116 18.42 6.78 -1.84
CA ALA A 116 18.25 5.88 -2.98
C ALA A 116 17.47 4.59 -2.63
N PRO A 117 17.75 3.87 -1.52
CA PRO A 117 16.95 2.70 -1.14
C PRO A 117 15.48 3.07 -0.93
N SER A 118 15.21 4.14 -0.18
CA SER A 118 13.84 4.62 0.10
C SER A 118 13.08 4.97 -1.18
N LEU A 119 13.75 5.59 -2.16
CA LEU A 119 13.17 5.89 -3.47
C LEU A 119 12.83 4.63 -4.27
N VAL A 120 13.75 3.66 -4.34
CA VAL A 120 13.52 2.40 -5.06
C VAL A 120 12.31 1.67 -4.47
N PHE A 121 12.20 1.60 -3.13
CA PHE A 121 11.05 0.97 -2.48
C PHE A 121 9.74 1.76 -2.67
N LEU A 122 9.81 3.09 -2.64
CA LEU A 122 8.66 3.94 -2.96
C LEU A 122 8.13 3.63 -4.37
N PHE A 123 9.01 3.64 -5.38
CA PHE A 123 8.63 3.34 -6.76
C PHE A 123 8.12 1.91 -6.93
N MET A 124 8.73 0.93 -6.26
CA MET A 124 8.23 -0.45 -6.27
C MET A 124 6.83 -0.57 -5.66
N LEU A 125 6.54 0.10 -4.53
CA LEU A 125 5.21 0.10 -3.90
C LEU A 125 4.17 0.76 -4.80
N VAL A 126 4.51 1.89 -5.42
CA VAL A 126 3.64 2.62 -6.36
C VAL A 126 3.36 1.76 -7.59
N CYS A 127 4.39 1.21 -8.22
CA CYS A 127 4.25 0.34 -9.40
C CYS A 127 3.34 -0.84 -9.08
N ARG A 128 3.57 -1.52 -7.95
CA ARG A 128 2.71 -2.61 -7.50
C ARG A 128 1.26 -2.16 -7.29
N LEU A 129 1.03 -1.00 -6.67
CA LEU A 129 -0.31 -0.46 -6.45
C LEU A 129 -1.04 -0.21 -7.79
N ILE A 130 -0.32 0.36 -8.76
CA ILE A 130 -0.86 0.62 -10.11
C ILE A 130 -1.23 -0.70 -10.78
N VAL A 131 -0.35 -1.71 -10.74
CA VAL A 131 -0.62 -3.02 -11.36
C VAL A 131 -1.81 -3.71 -10.67
N ASP A 132 -1.89 -3.68 -9.34
CA ASP A 132 -3.02 -4.24 -8.61
C ASP A 132 -4.33 -3.52 -8.96
N TYR A 133 -4.30 -2.20 -9.08
CA TYR A 133 -5.45 -1.42 -9.53
C TYR A 133 -5.88 -1.76 -10.96
N GLN A 134 -4.93 -1.96 -11.88
CA GLN A 134 -5.23 -2.38 -13.25
C GLN A 134 -5.87 -3.77 -13.29
N VAL A 135 -5.32 -4.73 -12.53
CA VAL A 135 -5.89 -6.09 -12.43
C VAL A 135 -7.32 -6.04 -11.86
N GLN A 136 -7.55 -5.27 -10.79
CA GLN A 136 -8.89 -5.09 -10.23
C GLN A 136 -9.87 -4.47 -11.23
N ARG A 137 -9.42 -3.52 -12.06
CA ARG A 137 -10.25 -2.89 -13.09
C ARG A 137 -10.61 -3.89 -14.20
N GLN A 138 -9.68 -4.76 -14.59
CA GLN A 138 -9.95 -5.84 -15.55
C GLN A 138 -10.92 -6.87 -14.97
N GLU A 139 -10.75 -7.29 -13.72
CA GLU A 139 -11.67 -8.21 -13.02
C GLU A 139 -13.10 -7.63 -12.96
N ARG A 140 -13.24 -6.34 -12.65
CA ARG A 140 -14.54 -5.65 -12.63
C ARG A 140 -15.19 -5.56 -14.01
N ALA A 141 -14.41 -5.22 -15.04
CA ALA A 141 -14.91 -5.14 -16.41
C ALA A 141 -15.32 -6.51 -16.97
N ALA A 142 -14.65 -7.59 -16.56
CA ALA A 142 -15.05 -8.96 -16.92
C ALA A 142 -16.33 -9.40 -16.20
N ALA A 143 -16.50 -9.01 -14.93
CA ALA A 143 -17.71 -9.30 -14.17
C ALA A 143 -18.95 -8.59 -14.77
N ASP A 144 -18.79 -7.35 -15.21
CA ASP A 144 -19.87 -6.56 -15.82
C ASP A 144 -20.33 -7.13 -17.19
N LYS A 145 -19.40 -7.72 -17.95
CA LYS A 145 -19.71 -8.43 -19.21
C LYS A 145 -20.40 -9.79 -19.01
N THR A 146 -20.23 -10.38 -17.82
CA THR A 146 -20.79 -11.71 -17.49
C THR A 146 -22.07 -11.60 -16.66
N ALA A 147 -22.37 -10.41 -16.13
CA ALA A 147 -23.69 -10.12 -15.57
C ALA A 147 -24.73 -10.30 -16.68
N PRO A 148 -25.75 -11.15 -16.49
CA PRO A 148 -26.81 -11.28 -17.48
C PRO A 148 -27.42 -9.88 -17.62
N SER A 149 -27.29 -9.30 -18.81
CA SER A 149 -28.03 -8.09 -19.15
C SER A 149 -29.49 -8.33 -18.80
N ALA A 150 -30.04 -7.55 -17.87
CA ALA A 150 -31.46 -7.55 -17.55
C ALA A 150 -32.35 -7.32 -18.80
N ALA A 151 -31.75 -6.93 -19.94
CA ALA A 151 -32.41 -6.87 -21.23
C ALA A 151 -32.80 -8.25 -21.82
N SER A 152 -32.12 -9.35 -21.46
CA SER A 152 -32.48 -10.68 -21.99
C SER A 152 -33.68 -11.32 -21.26
N ALA A 153 -33.94 -10.94 -20.00
CA ALA A 153 -35.12 -11.38 -19.26
C ALA A 153 -36.41 -10.69 -19.75
N THR A 154 -36.31 -9.45 -20.24
CA THR A 154 -37.47 -8.69 -20.72
C THR A 154 -37.87 -9.12 -22.14
N ALA A 155 -36.93 -9.52 -22.99
CA ALA A 155 -37.22 -10.00 -24.35
C ALA A 155 -37.94 -11.35 -24.38
N ALA A 156 -37.69 -12.23 -23.40
CA ALA A 156 -38.35 -13.54 -23.32
C ALA A 156 -39.82 -13.45 -22.84
N ALA A 157 -40.17 -12.43 -22.04
CA ALA A 157 -41.54 -12.23 -21.57
C ALA A 157 -42.47 -11.65 -22.66
N THR A 158 -41.96 -10.78 -23.54
CA THR A 158 -42.77 -10.16 -24.59
C THR A 158 -43.10 -11.13 -25.75
N ALA A 159 -42.25 -12.13 -26.01
CA ALA A 159 -42.50 -13.13 -27.06
C ALA A 159 -43.59 -14.17 -26.70
N ALA A 160 -43.95 -14.31 -25.42
CA ALA A 160 -44.97 -15.26 -24.97
C ALA A 160 -46.40 -14.69 -24.97
N GLY A 161 -46.58 -13.37 -25.20
CA GLY A 161 -47.87 -12.69 -25.11
C GLY A 161 -48.69 -12.61 -26.40
N ASP A 162 -48.07 -12.74 -27.57
CA ASP A 162 -48.70 -12.39 -28.87
C ASP A 162 -49.25 -13.59 -29.67
N GLY A 163 -49.44 -14.75 -29.02
CA GLY A 163 -49.79 -16.01 -29.69
C GLY A 163 -51.23 -16.49 -29.54
N LYS A 164 -52.11 -15.81 -28.78
CA LYS A 164 -53.45 -16.34 -28.48
C LYS A 164 -54.56 -15.31 -28.66
N SER A 165 -54.79 -14.89 -29.91
CA SER A 165 -56.12 -14.42 -30.31
C SER A 165 -56.41 -14.86 -31.75
N LYS A 166 -56.81 -16.13 -31.88
CA LYS A 166 -57.61 -16.58 -33.01
C LYS A 166 -58.49 -17.75 -32.58
N LYS A 167 -59.80 -17.51 -32.70
CA LYS A 167 -60.88 -18.46 -33.05
C LYS A 167 -61.76 -18.98 -31.90
N THR A 168 -63.05 -19.08 -32.24
CA THR A 168 -64.28 -19.51 -31.52
C THR A 168 -64.94 -18.38 -30.73
N GLU A 169 -66.13 -17.85 -31.05
CA GLU A 169 -67.26 -18.33 -31.87
C GLU A 169 -67.92 -17.16 -32.64
#